data_AF-A0A820DG60-F1
#
_entry.id   AF-A0A820DG60-F1
#
_cell.length_a   1.000
_cell.length_b   1.000
_cell.length_c   1.000
_cell.angle_alpha   90.00
_cell.angle_beta   90.00
_cell.angle_gamma   90.00
#
_symmetry.space_group_name_H-M   'P 1'
#
loop_
_entity.id
_entity.type
_entity.pdbx_description
1 polymer ?
#
loop_
_entity_poly.entity_id
_entity_poly.type
_entity_poly.pdbx_seq_one_letter_code
_entity_poly.pdbx_strand_id
1 'polypeptide(L)'
;PHCTVTVHTDVDDVMLNINGDHCHPREPKEIQIRKFKQAVKIHAIHEITPIPQIYDEEAARIYVSTLSIAFYHLREKLVSEKLDFLLSKDLF
;
A
#
# COMPACT_ATOMS: atom_id res chain seq x y z
N PRO A 1 -8.63 0.03 -17.10
CA PRO A 1 -7.60 0.17 -18.16
C PRO A 1 -6.23 -0.27 -17.63
N HIS A 2 -5.51 -1.09 -18.38
CA HIS A 2 -4.15 -1.52 -18.02
C HIS A 2 -3.15 -0.45 -18.44
N CYS A 3 -2.32 0.02 -17.50
CA CYS A 3 -1.25 0.96 -17.78
C CYS A 3 -0.01 0.20 -18.29
N THR A 4 0.55 0.63 -19.42
CA THR A 4 1.74 0.02 -20.04
C THR A 4 3.00 0.87 -19.90
N VAL A 5 2.94 1.96 -19.13
CA VAL A 5 4.10 2.83 -18.89
C VAL A 5 5.19 2.05 -18.18
N THR A 6 6.41 2.18 -18.68
CA THR A 6 7.61 1.60 -18.07
C THR A 6 8.58 2.70 -17.68
N VAL A 7 9.28 2.50 -16.59
CA VAL A 7 10.28 3.44 -16.07
C VAL A 7 11.59 2.68 -15.91
N HIS A 8 12.67 3.26 -16.41
CA HIS A 8 14.03 2.79 -16.16
C HIS A 8 14.66 3.64 -15.07
N THR A 9 15.17 2.98 -14.04
CA THR A 9 15.93 3.58 -12.95
C THR A 9 17.37 3.08 -13.00
N ASP A 10 18.28 3.83 -12.40
CA ASP A 10 19.60 3.30 -12.04
C ASP A 10 19.55 2.50 -10.72
N VAL A 11 20.72 2.13 -10.21
CA VAL A 11 20.89 1.37 -8.97
C VAL A 11 20.59 2.19 -7.71
N ASP A 12 20.53 3.52 -7.82
CA ASP A 12 20.23 4.45 -6.73
C ASP A 12 18.76 4.91 -6.79
N ASP A 13 17.91 4.17 -7.52
CA ASP A 13 16.50 4.48 -7.78
C ASP A 13 16.26 5.85 -8.45
N VAL A 14 17.28 6.43 -9.10
CA VAL A 14 17.12 7.67 -9.86
C VAL A 14 16.47 7.34 -11.20
N MET A 15 15.39 8.07 -11.50
CA MET A 15 14.65 7.90 -12.74
C MET A 15 15.48 8.40 -13.94
N LEU A 16 15.82 7.48 -14.84
CA LEU A 16 16.60 7.78 -16.05
C LEU A 16 15.70 8.04 -17.27
N ASN A 17 14.67 7.22 -17.45
CA ASN A 17 13.78 7.32 -18.60
C ASN A 17 12.37 6.80 -18.29
N ILE A 18 11.37 7.37 -18.96
CA ILE A 18 9.97 6.94 -18.93
C ILE A 18 9.54 6.66 -20.37
N ASN A 19 8.99 5.47 -20.62
CA ASN A 19 8.44 5.11 -21.92
C ASN A 19 6.90 4.98 -21.84
N GLY A 20 6.22 5.76 -22.67
CA GLY A 20 4.76 5.77 -22.80
C GLY A 20 4.06 6.79 -21.90
N ASP A 21 2.75 6.93 -22.10
CA ASP A 21 1.89 7.85 -21.35
C ASP A 21 0.92 7.11 -20.43
N HIS A 22 0.69 7.67 -19.24
CA HIS A 22 -0.28 7.10 -18.31
C HIS A 22 -1.70 7.28 -18.84
N CYS A 23 -2.46 6.18 -18.92
CA CYS A 23 -3.87 6.19 -19.30
C CYS A 23 -4.83 6.38 -18.11
N HIS A 24 -4.32 6.84 -16.97
CA HIS A 24 -5.07 6.98 -15.73
C HIS A 24 -4.55 8.17 -14.91
N PRO A 25 -5.40 8.79 -14.07
CA PRO A 25 -4.96 9.84 -13.18
C PRO A 25 -3.99 9.30 -12.11
N ARG A 26 -3.21 10.22 -11.54
CA ARG A 26 -2.44 9.92 -10.33
C ARG A 26 -3.41 9.66 -9.17
N GLU A 27 -3.18 8.59 -8.42
CA GLU A 27 -3.97 8.23 -7.23
C GLU A 27 -3.19 8.55 -5.95
N PRO A 28 -3.15 9.83 -5.51
CA PRO A 28 -2.29 10.27 -4.41
C PRO A 28 -2.59 9.56 -3.08
N LYS A 29 -3.86 9.17 -2.84
CA LYS A 29 -4.26 8.45 -1.64
C LYS A 29 -3.64 7.05 -1.56
N GLU A 30 -3.65 6.30 -2.66
CA GLU A 30 -3.04 4.97 -2.68
C GLU A 30 -1.52 5.03 -2.47
N ILE A 31 -0.85 6.03 -3.06
CA ILE A 31 0.59 6.24 -2.86
C ILE A 31 0.89 6.53 -1.39
N GLN A 32 0.10 7.39 -0.74
CA GLN A 32 0.27 7.72 0.67
C GLN A 32 0.06 6.50 1.58
N ILE A 33 -0.94 5.66 1.30
CA ILE A 33 -1.19 4.43 2.04
C ILE A 33 -0.05 3.42 1.87
N ARG A 34 0.50 3.28 0.66
CA ARG A 34 1.68 2.42 0.43
C ARG A 34 2.89 2.91 1.22
N LYS A 35 3.14 4.23 1.24
CA LYS A 35 4.22 4.83 2.03
C LYS A 35 4.03 4.59 3.53
N PHE A 36 2.81 4.76 4.05
CA PHE A 36 2.48 4.46 5.44
C PHE A 36 2.82 3.01 5.80
N LYS A 37 2.35 2.05 4.99
CA LYS A 37 2.63 0.62 5.23
C LYS A 37 4.11 0.30 5.17
N GLN A 38 4.86 0.95 4.28
CA GLN A 38 6.30 0.78 4.21
C GLN A 38 6.98 1.29 5.48
N ALA A 39 6.58 2.45 6.00
CA ALA A 39 7.09 3.00 7.25
C ALA A 39 6.82 2.05 8.43
N VAL A 40 5.57 1.59 8.59
CA VAL A 40 5.19 0.61 9.63
C VAL A 40 6.00 -0.68 9.52
N LYS A 41 6.19 -1.22 8.31
CA LYS A 41 6.98 -2.44 8.10
C LYS A 41 8.44 -2.25 8.46
N ILE A 42 9.04 -1.14 8.03
CA ILE A 42 10.42 -0.81 8.37
C ILE A 42 10.56 -0.71 9.89
N HIS A 43 9.66 0.02 10.55
CA HIS A 43 9.68 0.18 12.01
C HIS A 43 9.55 -1.16 12.73
N ALA A 44 8.60 -2.00 12.32
CA ALA A 44 8.37 -3.31 12.92
C ALA A 44 9.53 -4.31 12.75
N ILE A 45 10.40 -4.11 11.75
CA ILE A 45 11.60 -4.94 11.56
C ILE A 45 12.72 -4.53 12.53
N HIS A 46 12.82 -3.24 12.86
CA HIS A 46 13.95 -2.70 13.62
C HIS A 46 13.68 -2.56 15.12
N GLU A 47 12.41 -2.57 15.54
CA GLU A 47 12.02 -2.35 16.92
C GLU A 47 11.19 -3.50 17.50
N ILE A 48 11.25 -3.62 18.83
CA ILE A 48 10.45 -4.58 19.61
C ILE A 48 9.06 -3.99 19.94
N THR A 49 8.77 -2.80 19.44
CA THR A 49 7.53 -2.07 19.66
C THR A 49 6.35 -2.88 19.08
N PRO A 50 5.27 -3.09 19.85
CA PRO A 50 4.10 -3.81 19.36
C PRO A 50 3.51 -3.14 18.11
N ILE A 51 3.16 -3.95 17.10
CA ILE A 51 2.61 -3.45 15.82
C ILE A 51 1.45 -2.46 16.02
N PRO A 52 0.45 -2.68 16.91
CA PRO A 52 -0.62 -1.71 17.10
C PRO A 52 -0.13 -0.32 17.50
N GLN A 53 0.91 -0.25 18.34
CA GLN A 53 1.50 1.00 18.78
C GLN A 53 2.25 1.71 17.64
N ILE A 54 2.98 0.96 16.82
CA ILE A 54 3.62 1.48 15.60
C ILE A 54 2.59 2.11 14.65
N TYR A 55 1.42 1.46 14.49
CA TYR A 55 0.33 1.99 13.66
C TYR A 55 -0.18 3.33 14.16
N ASP A 56 -0.42 3.45 15.47
CA ASP A 56 -0.91 4.70 16.07
C ASP A 56 0.12 5.84 15.93
N GLU A 57 1.40 5.53 16.17
CA GLU A 57 2.51 6.48 16.06
C GLU A 57 2.72 6.96 14.61
N GLU A 58 2.74 6.03 13.65
CA GLU A 58 2.90 6.36 12.24
C GLU A 58 1.65 7.03 11.65
N ALA A 59 0.44 6.68 12.13
CA ALA A 59 -0.79 7.34 11.72
C ALA A 59 -0.85 8.80 12.19
N ALA A 60 -0.25 9.10 13.35
CA ALA A 60 -0.13 10.47 13.85
C ALA A 60 0.86 11.32 13.03
N ARG A 61 1.85 10.70 12.37
CA ARG A 61 2.89 11.39 11.58
C ARG A 61 2.45 11.74 10.15
N ILE A 62 1.43 11.07 9.62
CA ILE A 62 1.04 11.19 8.22
C ILE A 62 -0.20 12.09 8.07
N TYR A 63 -0.11 13.06 7.14
CA TYR A 63 -1.21 13.96 6.73
C TYR A 63 -2.29 13.24 5.88
N VAL A 64 -2.68 12.03 6.27
CA VAL A 64 -3.78 11.26 5.67
C VAL A 64 -4.84 11.12 6.74
N SER A 65 -6.12 11.34 6.41
CA SER A 65 -7.16 11.15 7.40
C SER A 65 -7.15 9.70 7.91
N THR A 66 -7.21 9.51 9.22
CA THR A 66 -7.28 8.18 9.88
C THR A 66 -8.40 7.32 9.29
N LEU A 67 -9.49 7.94 8.87
CA LEU A 67 -10.59 7.31 8.13
C LEU A 67 -10.14 6.68 6.80
N SER A 68 -9.28 7.35 6.03
CA SER A 68 -8.79 6.83 4.76
C SER A 68 -7.92 5.58 4.93
N ILE A 69 -7.10 5.56 6.00
CA ILE A 69 -6.30 4.38 6.37
C ILE A 69 -7.21 3.24 6.82
N ALA A 70 -8.19 3.53 7.69
CA ALA A 70 -9.15 2.55 8.18
C ALA A 70 -10.01 1.95 7.05
N PHE A 71 -10.53 2.77 6.13
CA PHE A 71 -11.30 2.28 4.99
C PHE A 71 -10.48 1.38 4.06
N TYR A 72 -9.20 1.67 3.88
CA TYR A 72 -8.33 0.83 3.07
C TYR A 72 -8.06 -0.52 3.74
N HIS A 73 -7.82 -0.54 5.05
CA HIS A 73 -7.68 -1.80 5.80
C HIS A 73 -8.96 -2.62 5.82
N LEU A 74 -10.12 -2.00 6.02
CA LEU A 74 -11.41 -2.68 5.91
C LEU A 74 -11.61 -3.28 4.52
N ARG A 75 -11.25 -2.54 3.46
CA ARG A 75 -11.29 -3.04 2.09
C ARG A 75 -10.38 -4.26 1.90
N GLU A 76 -9.15 -4.25 2.41
CA GLU A 76 -8.24 -5.39 2.32
C GLU A 76 -8.74 -6.61 3.10
N LYS A 77 -9.26 -6.40 4.31
CA LYS A 77 -9.83 -7.48 5.13
C LYS A 77 -11.03 -8.12 4.43
N LEU A 78 -11.93 -7.30 3.87
CA LEU A 78 -13.06 -7.79 3.08
C LEU A 78 -12.63 -8.54 1.81
N VAL A 79 -11.56 -8.10 1.15
CA VAL A 79 -10.99 -8.81 0.00
C VAL A 79 -10.38 -10.15 0.43
N SER A 80 -9.66 -10.20 1.55
CA SER A 80 -9.10 -11.43 2.12
C SER A 80 -10.21 -12.41 2.49
N GLU A 81 -11.20 -11.97 3.27
CA GLU A 81 -12.34 -12.80 3.69
C GLU A 81 -13.13 -13.31 2.48
N LYS A 82 -13.31 -12.48 1.45
CA LYS A 82 -13.95 -12.89 0.20
C LYS A 82 -13.10 -13.89 -0.59
N LEU A 83 -11.78 -13.75 -0.59
CA LEU A 83 -10.87 -14.69 -1.23
C LEU A 83 -10.87 -16.05 -0.50
N ASP A 84 -10.81 -16.06 0.82
CA ASP A 84 -10.89 -17.25 1.66
C ASP A 84 -12.24 -17.98 1.45
N PHE A 85 -13.33 -17.21 1.35
CA PHE A 85 -14.65 -17.75 1.02
C PHE A 85 -14.73 -18.37 -0.37
N LEU A 86 -14.05 -17.80 -1.38
CA LEU A 86 -14.03 -18.37 -2.73
C LEU A 86 -13.17 -19.64 -2.78
N LEU A 87 -11.99 -19.62 -2.16
CA LEU A 87 -11.10 -20.78 -2.09
C LEU A 87 -11.72 -21.95 -1.33
N SER A 88 -12.53 -21.69 -0.30
CA SER A 88 -13.27 -22.75 0.42
C SER A 88 -14.42 -23.36 -0.38
N LYS A 89 -14.90 -22.69 -1.44
CA LYS A 89 -15.94 -23.21 -2.34
C LYS A 89 -15.40 -24.02 -3.52
N ASP A 90 -14.16 -23.77 -3.94
CA ASP A 90 -13.52 -24.50 -5.04
C ASP A 90 -12.89 -25.84 -4.59
N LEU A 91 -12.92 -26.15 -3.29
CA LEU A 91 -12.40 -27.38 -2.69
C LEU A 91 -13.47 -28.46 -2.39
N PHE A 92 -14.72 -28.27 -2.82
CA PHE A 92 -15.83 -29.24 -2.65
C PHE A 92 -16.60 -29.47 -3.95
#